data_AF-A0A937Z8R5-F1
#
_entry.id   AF-A0A937Z8R5-F1
#
_cell.length_a   1.000
_cell.length_b   1.000
_cell.length_c   1.000
_cell.angle_alpha   90.00
_cell.angle_beta   90.00
_cell.angle_gamma   90.00
#
_symmetry.space_group_name_H-M   'P 1'
#
loop_
_entity.id
_entity.type
_entity.pdbx_description
1 polymer ?
#
loop_
_entity_poly.entity_id
_entity_poly.type
_entity_poly.pdbx_seq_one_letter_code
_entity_poly.pdbx_strand_id
1 'polypeptide(L)' 'MHNGIDPGRLSPAERLAEIAEILAAGLIRLKSRQSSPLSADSGESSLDYTAHRSGHADARETDGGPD' A
#
# COMPACT_ATOMS: atom_id res chain seq x y z
N MET A 1 12.11 -4.93 -0.91
CA MET A 1 11.24 -5.15 -2.09
C MET A 1 10.68 -6.55 -1.95
N HIS A 2 9.49 -6.71 -1.37
CA HIS A 2 8.82 -8.02 -1.29
C HIS A 2 8.10 -8.23 -2.62
N ASN A 3 8.70 -9.02 -3.52
CA ASN A 3 7.97 -9.56 -4.66
C ASN A 3 7.07 -10.66 -4.09
N GLY A 4 5.77 -10.38 -3.96
CA GLY A 4 4.82 -11.32 -3.41
C GLY A 4 4.70 -12.56 -4.30
N ILE A 5 4.84 -13.74 -3.70
CA ILE A 5 4.42 -14.99 -4.33
C ILE A 5 2.89 -14.95 -4.42
N ASP A 6 2.32 -15.37 -5.55
CA ASP A 6 0.88 -15.51 -5.71
C ASP A 6 0.31 -16.36 -4.54
N PRO A 7 -0.65 -15.84 -3.75
CA PRO A 7 -1.23 -16.57 -2.63
C PRO A 7 -1.84 -17.93 -3.01
N GLY A 8 -2.28 -18.10 -4.26
CA GLY A 8 -2.78 -19.39 -4.77
C GLY A 8 -1.71 -20.47 -4.89
N ARG A 9 -0.43 -20.10 -4.80
CA ARG A 9 0.72 -21.00 -4.84
C ARG A 9 1.27 -21.32 -3.44
N LEU A 10 0.72 -20.72 -2.39
CA LEU A 10 1.10 -20.98 -1.01
C LEU A 10 0.19 -22.08 -0.42
N SER A 11 0.78 -22.96 0.37
CA SER A 11 0.00 -23.80 1.26
C SER A 11 -0.77 -22.94 2.29
N PRO A 12 -1.86 -23.45 2.89
CA PRO A 12 -2.58 -22.73 3.94
C PRO A 12 -1.68 -22.28 5.11
N ALA A 13 -0.68 -23.09 5.47
CA ALA A 13 0.25 -22.79 6.54
C ALA A 13 1.19 -21.63 6.19
N GLU A 14 1.76 -21.63 4.97
CA GLU A 14 2.64 -20.54 4.50
C GLU A 14 1.89 -19.21 4.40
N ARG A 15 0.64 -19.24 3.94
CA ARG A 15 -0.19 -18.05 3.88
C ARG A 15 -0.50 -17.48 5.27
N LEU A 16 -0.72 -18.34 6.27
CA LEU A 16 -0.89 -17.90 7.66
C LEU A 16 0.40 -17.32 8.24
N ALA A 17 1.56 -17.91 7.93
CA ALA A 17 2.86 -17.40 8.35
C ALA A 17 3.12 -15.99 7.78
N GLU A 18 2.90 -15.78 6.49
CA GLU A 18 3.06 -14.48 5.84
C GLU A 18 2.16 -13.41 6.49
N ILE A 19 0.88 -13.74 6.74
CA ILE A 19 -0.05 -12.83 7.43
C ILE A 19 0.45 -12.53 8.85
N ALA A 20 0.91 -13.53 9.58
CA ALA A 20 1.42 -13.35 10.94
C ALA A 20 2.66 -12.46 10.97
N GLU A 21 3.57 -12.59 10.00
CA GLU A 21 4.76 -11.74 9.88
C GLU A 21 4.41 -10.27 9.60
N ILE A 22 3.50 -10.03 8.66
CA ILE A 22 3.00 -8.68 8.34
C ILE A 22 2.37 -8.05 9.59
N LEU A 23 1.53 -8.80 10.31
CA LEU A 23 0.86 -8.33 11.52
C LEU A 23 1.86 -8.06 12.66
N ALA A 24 2.83 -8.95 12.87
CA ALA A 24 3.87 -8.77 13.88
C ALA A 24 4.70 -7.50 13.62
N ALA A 25 5.12 -7.29 12.36
CA ALA A 25 5.84 -6.08 11.97
C ALA A 25 5.00 -4.81 12.19
N GLY A 26 3.70 -4.88 11.86
CA GLY A 26 2.73 -3.79 12.13
C GLY A 26 2.60 -3.49 13.63
N LEU A 27 2.44 -4.52 14.46
CA LEU A 27 2.31 -4.39 15.91
C LEU A 27 3.56 -3.79 16.55
N ILE A 28 4.75 -4.24 16.15
CA ILE A 28 6.02 -3.69 16.64
C ILE A 28 6.12 -2.21 16.32
N ARG A 29 5.82 -1.83 15.07
CA ARG A 29 5.81 -0.43 14.63
C ARG A 29 4.80 0.42 15.41
N LEU A 30 3.60 -0.12 15.66
CA LEU A 30 2.57 0.58 16.43
C LEU A 30 2.99 0.83 17.87
N LYS A 31 3.50 -0.20 18.55
CA LYS A 31 3.99 -0.09 19.92
C LYS A 31 5.17 0.88 20.03
N SER A 32 6.09 0.84 19.08
CA SER A 32 7.21 1.78 19.01
C SER A 32 6.73 3.23 18.87
N ARG A 33 5.70 3.48 18.05
CA ARG A 33 5.09 4.81 17.86
C ARG A 33 4.32 5.30 19.08
N GLN A 34 3.69 4.41 19.85
CA GLN A 34 3.04 4.75 21.11
C GLN A 34 4.05 5.06 22.23
N SER A 35 5.25 4.46 22.18
CA SER A 35 6.32 4.71 23.16
C SER A 35 7.17 5.95 22.86
N SER A 36 7.18 6.44 21.62
CA SER A 36 7.73 7.75 21.29
C SER A 36 6.69 8.82 21.58
N PRO A 37 7.03 9.98 22.18
CA PRO A 37 6.14 11.13 22.12
C PRO A 37 5.91 11.43 20.64
N LEU A 38 4.67 11.26 20.16
CA LEU A 38 4.25 11.92 18.92
C LEU A 38 4.45 13.40 19.19
N SER A 39 5.51 14.00 18.62
CA SER A 39 5.88 15.43 18.73
C SER A 39 4.69 16.33 19.06
N ALA A 40 4.63 16.93 20.24
CA ALA A 40 5.22 18.24 20.54
C ALA A 40 4.90 19.29 19.47
N ASP A 41 3.99 20.18 19.85
CA ASP A 41 3.50 21.41 19.22
C ASP A 41 3.06 21.36 17.74
N SER A 42 1.74 21.48 17.56
CA SER A 42 1.03 22.23 16.51
C SER A 42 1.87 22.89 15.40
N GLY A 43 2.51 22.09 14.54
CA GLY A 43 3.15 22.57 13.32
C GLY A 43 2.32 22.14 12.11
N GLU A 44 1.46 23.04 11.63
CA GLU A 44 0.60 22.88 10.44
C GLU A 44 1.30 22.09 9.30
N SER A 45 0.77 20.92 8.94
CA SER A 45 1.19 20.21 7.72
C SER A 45 0.36 20.72 6.55
N SER A 46 0.83 21.79 5.89
CA SER A 46 0.23 22.24 4.63
C SER A 46 0.55 21.22 3.53
N LEU A 47 -0.39 20.35 3.22
CA LEU A 47 -0.34 19.55 2.01
C LEU A 47 -0.85 20.41 0.86
N ASP A 48 0.05 21.03 0.11
CA ASP A 48 -0.28 21.61 -1.19
C ASP A 48 -0.64 20.47 -2.16
N TYR A 49 -1.91 20.08 -2.14
CA TYR A 49 -2.49 19.26 -3.19
C TYR A 49 -2.60 20.11 -4.45
N THR A 50 -1.63 20.00 -5.34
CA THR A 50 -1.85 20.43 -6.72
C THR A 50 -2.89 19.50 -7.34
N ALA A 51 -4.12 19.99 -7.43
CA ALA A 51 -5.27 19.27 -7.97
C ALA A 51 -5.15 19.13 -9.49
N HIS A 52 -4.15 18.40 -10.00
CA HIS A 52 -4.14 17.93 -11.39
C HIS A 52 -3.06 16.87 -11.66
N ARG A 53 -3.40 15.59 -11.43
CA ARG A 53 -3.19 14.48 -12.38
C ARG A 53 -3.56 13.15 -11.73
N SER A 54 -4.84 12.81 -11.74
CA SER A 54 -5.20 11.41 -11.95
C SER A 54 -5.07 11.17 -13.46
N GLY A 55 -3.98 10.51 -13.88
CA GLY A 55 -3.88 10.00 -15.24
C GLY A 55 -4.87 8.85 -15.37
N HIS A 56 -6.07 9.12 -15.89
CA HIS A 56 -6.89 8.03 -16.43
C HIS A 56 -6.10 7.48 -17.62
N ALA A 57 -5.82 6.18 -17.62
CA ALA A 57 -5.25 5.54 -18.78
C ALA A 57 -6.22 5.75 -19.96
N ASP A 58 -5.77 6.48 -20.97
CA ASP A 58 -6.43 6.54 -22.26
C ASP A 58 -6.51 5.10 -22.76
N ALA A 59 -7.72 4.57 -22.90
CA ALA A 59 -7.92 3.27 -23.51
C ALA A 59 -7.39 3.36 -24.95
N ARG A 60 -6.30 2.64 -25.19
CA ARG A 60 -5.73 2.46 -26.52
C ARG A 60 -6.78 1.80 -27.42
N GLU A 61 -6.90 2.36 -28.62
CA GLU A 61 -7.41 1.79 -29.87
C GLU A 61 -7.90 0.34 -29.78
N THR A 62 -9.21 0.15 -29.92
CA THR A 62 -9.72 -1.02 -30.65
C THR A 62 -9.94 -0.58 -32.09
N ASP A 63 -8.91 -0.82 -32.90
CA ASP A 63 -9.00 -0.91 -34.34
C ASP A 63 -9.84 -2.16 -34.72
N GLY A 64 -10.73 -2.02 -35.70
CA GLY A 64 -11.63 -3.08 -36.18
C GLY A 64 -12.80 -2.57 -37.02
N GLY A 65 -12.55 -2.27 -38.31
CA GLY A 65 -13.60 -1.98 -39.33
C GLY A 65 -14.19 -3.26 -39.96
N PRO A 66 -14.69 -3.24 -41.21
CA PRO A 66 -15.58 -2.30 -41.91
C PRO A 66 -16.93 -2.97 -42.30
N ASP A 67 -17.94 -2.18 -42.71
CA ASP A 67 -19.00 -2.56 -43.67
C ASP A 67 -19.59 -1.30 -44.34
#